data_AF-A0A3M2ANY4-F1
#
_entry.id   AF-A0A3M2ANY4-F1
#
_cell.length_a   1.000
_cell.length_b   1.000
_cell.length_c   1.000
_cell.angle_alpha   90.00
_cell.angle_beta   90.00
_cell.angle_gamma   90.00
#
_symmetry.space_group_name_H-M   'P 1'
#
loop_
_entity.id
_entity.type
_entity.pdbx_description
1 polymer ?
#
loop_
_entity_poly.entity_id
_entity_poly.type
_entity_poly.pdbx_seq_one_letter_code
_entity_poly.pdbx_strand_id
1 'polypeptide(L)'
;MVELMIVAALVMALMFGALVTTGESFQVAESGDQRIQVSISARRALDRLLKDCRYAAALSVAGDAASGWTITIDAVNSLDPDTLIYTWDPQTEVLRISDGVRSPDTVLEGLAAFDLSTLVEDHGAGPVIARIRCDWSVRQEQGQLLPLAGTTWIRVNS
;
A
#
# COMPACT_ATOMS: atom_id res chain seq x y z
N MET A 1 -56.76 -0.59 -28.10
CA MET A 1 -55.73 -1.62 -27.84
C MET A 1 -54.33 -1.13 -28.21
N VAL A 2 -54.13 -0.60 -29.42
CA VAL A 2 -52.81 -0.12 -29.92
C VAL A 2 -52.19 0.96 -29.03
N GLU A 3 -52.95 1.96 -28.57
CA GLU A 3 -52.44 3.00 -27.65
C GLU A 3 -51.92 2.43 -26.32
N LEU A 4 -52.61 1.43 -25.76
CA LEU A 4 -52.19 0.80 -24.51
C LEU A 4 -50.87 0.02 -24.69
N MET A 5 -50.67 -0.60 -25.85
CA MET A 5 -49.43 -1.30 -26.19
C MET A 5 -48.27 -0.32 -26.41
N ILE A 6 -48.53 0.83 -27.03
CA ILE A 6 -47.51 1.88 -27.22
C ILE A 6 -47.10 2.47 -25.87
N VAL A 7 -48.04 2.77 -24.99
CA VAL A 7 -47.75 3.29 -23.64
C VAL A 7 -46.95 2.27 -22.82
N ALA A 8 -47.34 0.99 -22.84
CA ALA A 8 -46.61 -0.06 -22.13
C ALA A 8 -45.17 -0.24 -22.66
N ALA A 9 -44.97 -0.18 -23.98
CA ALA A 9 -43.64 -0.27 -24.59
C ALA A 9 -42.76 0.93 -24.20
N LEU A 10 -43.33 2.13 -24.16
CA LEU A 10 -42.61 3.36 -23.81
C LEU A 10 -42.21 3.38 -22.32
N VAL A 11 -43.09 2.91 -21.44
CA VAL A 11 -42.79 2.73 -20.01
C VAL A 11 -41.70 1.69 -19.79
N MET A 12 -41.76 0.55 -20.48
CA MET A 12 -40.71 -0.47 -20.35
C MET A 12 -39.35 0.04 -20.85
N ALA A 13 -39.30 0.78 -21.97
CA ALA A 13 -38.07 1.36 -22.47
C ALA A 13 -37.45 2.39 -21.50
N LEU A 14 -38.28 3.24 -20.88
CA LEU A 14 -37.84 4.21 -19.87
C LEU A 14 -37.34 3.52 -18.60
N MET A 15 -38.04 2.49 -18.12
CA MET A 15 -37.63 1.71 -16.96
C MET A 15 -36.32 0.96 -17.19
N PHE A 16 -36.12 0.37 -18.38
CA PHE A 16 -34.87 -0.28 -18.75
C PHE A 16 -33.72 0.72 -18.83
N GLY A 17 -33.95 1.88 -19.46
CA GLY A 17 -32.95 2.95 -19.52
C GLY A 17 -32.52 3.41 -18.13
N ALA A 18 -33.49 3.67 -17.24
CA ALA A 18 -33.23 4.06 -15.86
C ALA A 18 -32.47 2.98 -15.08
N LEU A 19 -32.80 1.69 -15.28
CA LEU A 19 -32.14 0.57 -14.60
C LEU A 19 -30.67 0.46 -15.02
N VAL A 20 -30.39 0.56 -16.32
CA VAL A 20 -29.03 0.49 -16.88
C VAL A 20 -28.18 1.66 -16.38
N THR A 21 -28.70 2.89 -16.48
CA THR A 21 -27.96 4.08 -16.03
C THR A 21 -27.68 4.07 -14.52
N THR A 22 -28.60 3.53 -13.73
CA THR A 22 -28.41 3.42 -12.28
C THR A 22 -27.40 2.33 -11.92
N GLY A 23 -27.41 1.21 -12.65
CA GLY A 23 -26.43 0.13 -12.50
C GLY A 23 -24.99 0.59 -12.80
N GLU A 24 -24.79 1.28 -13.92
CA GLU A 24 -23.48 1.85 -14.29
C GLU A 24 -22.99 2.88 -13.26
N SER A 25 -23.90 3.76 -12.80
CA SER A 25 -23.57 4.77 -11.79
C SER A 25 -23.14 4.14 -10.46
N PHE A 26 -23.79 3.04 -10.05
CA PHE A 26 -23.45 2.33 -8.82
C PHE A 26 -22.07 1.64 -8.93
N GLN A 27 -21.78 0.98 -10.05
CA GLN A 27 -20.48 0.33 -10.29
C GLN A 27 -19.32 1.35 -10.32
N VAL A 28 -19.54 2.53 -10.90
CA VAL A 28 -18.55 3.61 -10.91
C VAL A 28 -18.31 4.16 -9.50
N ALA A 29 -19.37 4.32 -8.70
CA ALA A 29 -19.23 4.78 -7.31
C ALA A 29 -18.50 3.75 -6.45
N GLU A 30 -18.86 2.47 -6.55
CA GLU A 30 -18.24 1.38 -5.80
C GLU A 30 -16.75 1.21 -6.16
N SER A 31 -16.43 1.20 -7.45
CA SER A 31 -15.03 1.13 -7.91
C SER A 31 -14.21 2.34 -7.49
N GLY A 32 -14.83 3.53 -7.45
CA GLY A 32 -14.23 4.76 -6.92
C GLY A 32 -13.92 4.66 -5.42
N ASP A 33 -14.86 4.16 -4.62
CA ASP A 33 -14.71 4.04 -3.17
C ASP A 33 -13.63 3.00 -2.80
N GLN A 34 -13.66 1.83 -3.46
CA GLN A 34 -12.64 0.80 -3.30
C GLN A 34 -11.23 1.34 -3.64
N ARG A 35 -11.11 2.10 -4.73
CA ARG A 35 -9.83 2.70 -5.14
C ARG A 35 -9.30 3.65 -4.07
N ILE A 36 -10.17 4.49 -3.51
CA ILE A 36 -9.80 5.42 -2.44
C ILE A 36 -9.37 4.63 -1.20
N GLN A 37 -10.14 3.63 -0.78
CA GLN A 37 -9.85 2.83 0.40
C GLN A 37 -8.52 2.09 0.30
N VAL A 38 -8.24 1.45 -0.84
CA VAL A 38 -6.95 0.78 -1.12
C VAL A 38 -5.80 1.78 -1.03
N SER A 39 -5.95 2.95 -1.66
CA SER A 39 -4.91 3.99 -1.64
C SER A 39 -4.62 4.52 -0.23
N ILE A 40 -5.64 4.70 0.60
CA ILE A 40 -5.52 5.19 1.98
C ILE A 40 -4.88 4.11 2.86
N SER A 41 -5.33 2.86 2.73
CA SER A 41 -4.78 1.73 3.48
C SER A 41 -3.28 1.58 3.21
N ALA A 42 -2.90 1.58 1.93
CA ALA A 42 -1.51 1.45 1.52
C ALA A 42 -0.63 2.62 1.99
N ARG A 43 -1.12 3.86 1.91
CA ARG A 43 -0.41 5.03 2.47
C ARG A 43 -0.21 4.90 3.98
N ARG A 44 -1.24 4.50 4.73
CA ARG A 44 -1.14 4.33 6.19
C ARG A 44 -0.13 3.25 6.58
N ALA A 45 -0.13 2.13 5.86
CA ALA A 45 0.83 1.05 6.05
C ALA A 45 2.28 1.52 5.84
N LEU A 46 2.54 2.24 4.76
CA LEU A 46 3.88 2.72 4.42
C LEU A 46 4.33 3.90 5.29
N ASP A 47 3.42 4.79 5.67
CA ASP A 47 3.70 5.86 6.65
C ASP A 47 4.06 5.27 8.02
N ARG A 48 3.43 4.15 8.41
CA ARG A 48 3.80 3.43 9.63
C ARG A 48 5.21 2.85 9.51
N LEU A 49 5.51 2.14 8.43
CA LEU A 49 6.86 1.62 8.17
C LEU A 49 7.92 2.73 8.26
N LEU A 50 7.69 3.89 7.64
CA LEU A 50 8.61 5.02 7.73
C LEU A 50 8.73 5.62 9.13
N LYS A 51 7.65 5.64 9.92
CA LYS A 51 7.71 6.06 11.32
C LYS A 51 8.54 5.08 12.15
N ASP A 52 8.40 3.78 11.90
CA ASP A 52 9.18 2.76 12.61
C ASP A 52 10.66 2.92 12.25
N CYS A 53 11.00 3.16 10.98
CA CYS A 53 12.36 3.51 10.57
C CYS A 53 12.87 4.81 11.22
N ARG A 54 11.99 5.81 11.41
CA ARG A 54 12.34 7.09 12.04
C ARG A 54 12.74 6.96 13.49
N TYR A 55 12.06 6.09 14.23
CA TYR A 55 12.29 5.87 15.65
C TYR A 55 13.20 4.66 15.94
N ALA A 56 13.84 4.12 14.90
CA ALA A 56 14.78 3.03 15.01
C ALA A 56 16.08 3.45 15.72
N ALA A 57 16.58 2.59 16.59
CA ALA A 57 17.93 2.67 17.12
C ALA A 57 18.95 2.30 16.04
N ALA A 58 18.69 1.16 15.39
CA ALA A 58 19.45 0.66 14.26
C ALA A 58 18.50 0.20 13.16
N LEU A 59 18.98 0.29 11.92
CA LEU A 59 18.21 -0.05 10.74
C LEU A 59 19.13 -0.77 9.75
N SER A 60 18.63 -1.84 9.16
CA SER A 60 19.27 -2.48 8.01
C SER A 60 18.25 -2.78 6.91
N VAL A 61 18.72 -2.71 5.67
CA VAL A 61 17.93 -3.02 4.48
C VAL A 61 18.74 -4.01 3.64
N ALA A 62 18.11 -5.10 3.24
CA ALA A 62 18.70 -6.12 2.37
C ALA A 62 17.74 -6.44 1.22
N GLY A 63 18.30 -6.75 0.05
CA GLY A 63 17.53 -7.09 -1.15
C GLY A 63 17.35 -5.93 -2.14
N ASP A 64 16.53 -6.18 -3.16
CA ASP A 64 16.24 -5.26 -4.29
C ASP A 64 14.83 -5.48 -4.87
N ALA A 65 14.45 -4.70 -5.89
CA ALA A 65 13.11 -4.72 -6.48
C ALA A 65 12.77 -5.98 -7.22
N ALA A 66 13.79 -6.67 -7.71
CA ALA A 66 13.62 -7.87 -8.48
C ALA A 66 13.47 -9.10 -7.58
N SER A 67 14.17 -9.10 -6.43
CA SER A 67 14.25 -10.24 -5.51
C SER A 67 13.42 -10.08 -4.24
N GLY A 68 12.96 -8.87 -3.95
CA GLY A 68 12.29 -8.51 -2.71
C GLY A 68 13.25 -7.87 -1.71
N TRP A 69 12.69 -7.25 -0.68
CA TRP A 69 13.48 -6.65 0.40
C TRP A 69 13.05 -7.12 1.77
N THR A 70 14.02 -7.04 2.67
CA THR A 70 13.82 -7.09 4.11
C THR A 70 14.34 -5.81 4.74
N ILE A 71 13.53 -5.16 5.56
CA ILE A 71 13.94 -4.07 6.44
C ILE A 71 13.89 -4.58 7.88
N THR A 72 15.02 -4.53 8.57
CA THR A 72 15.10 -4.86 9.99
C THR A 72 15.28 -3.57 10.77
N ILE A 73 14.40 -3.37 11.76
CA ILE A 73 14.28 -2.17 12.57
C ILE A 73 14.45 -2.59 14.03
N ASP A 74 15.51 -2.11 14.68
CA ASP A 74 15.72 -2.33 16.10
C ASP A 74 15.21 -1.11 16.87
N ALA A 75 14.34 -1.33 17.86
CA ALA A 75 13.68 -0.26 18.60
C ALA A 75 14.63 0.42 19.61
N VAL A 76 14.39 1.71 19.88
CA VAL A 76 15.06 2.44 20.96
C VAL A 76 14.40 2.07 22.30
N ASN A 77 15.19 1.57 23.26
CA ASN A 77 14.84 1.33 24.67
C ASN A 77 13.99 0.09 25.03
N SER A 78 14.30 -1.11 24.54
CA SER A 78 13.69 -2.38 25.01
C SER A 78 12.15 -2.37 24.97
N LEU A 79 11.58 -1.79 23.91
CA LEU A 79 10.15 -1.85 23.65
C LEU A 79 9.85 -3.22 23.05
N ASP A 80 9.03 -4.05 23.69
CA ASP A 80 8.58 -5.32 23.12
C ASP A 80 7.59 -5.09 21.96
N PRO A 81 7.87 -5.50 20.71
CA PRO A 81 9.04 -6.28 20.27
C PRO A 81 10.27 -5.41 19.98
N ASP A 82 11.43 -5.87 20.48
CA ASP A 82 12.70 -5.13 20.38
C ASP A 82 13.18 -4.98 18.92
N THR A 83 12.71 -5.88 18.04
CA THR A 83 13.02 -5.87 16.60
C THR A 83 11.74 -6.07 15.80
N LEU A 84 11.58 -5.25 14.76
CA LEU A 84 10.55 -5.40 13.73
C LEU A 84 11.20 -5.73 12.40
N ILE A 85 10.69 -6.74 11.71
CA ILE A 85 11.16 -7.19 10.41
C ILE A 85 10.04 -7.03 9.41
N TYR A 86 10.23 -6.12 8.46
CA TYR A 86 9.36 -5.97 7.30
C TYR A 86 9.91 -6.75 6.13
N THR A 87 9.09 -7.59 5.49
CA THR A 87 9.48 -8.34 4.30
C THR A 87 8.47 -8.09 3.20
N TRP A 88 8.96 -7.69 2.03
CA TRP A 88 8.16 -7.62 0.80
C TRP A 88 8.69 -8.61 -0.23
N ASP A 89 7.76 -9.32 -0.86
CA ASP A 89 8.03 -10.29 -1.90
C ASP A 89 7.35 -9.86 -3.22
N PRO A 90 8.11 -9.65 -4.31
CA PRO A 90 7.58 -9.23 -5.60
C PRO A 90 6.67 -10.29 -6.25
N GLN A 91 6.82 -11.56 -5.91
CA GLN A 91 6.02 -12.64 -6.49
C GLN A 91 4.64 -12.72 -5.88
N THR A 92 4.54 -12.48 -4.57
CA THR A 92 3.26 -12.48 -3.85
C THR A 92 2.63 -11.09 -3.76
N GLU A 93 3.39 -10.02 -4.01
CA GLU A 93 2.96 -8.62 -3.86
C GLU A 93 2.48 -8.30 -2.43
N VAL A 94 2.98 -9.03 -1.43
CA VAL A 94 2.57 -8.87 -0.02
C VAL A 94 3.71 -8.29 0.80
N LEU A 95 3.41 -7.22 1.54
CA LEU A 95 4.24 -6.70 2.62
C LEU A 95 3.79 -7.33 3.94
N ARG A 96 4.73 -7.95 4.64
CA ARG A 96 4.51 -8.57 5.95
C ARG A 96 5.37 -7.92 7.03
N ILE A 97 4.94 -8.04 8.27
CA ILE A 97 5.69 -7.64 9.47
C ILE A 97 5.81 -8.82 10.42
N SER A 98 6.96 -9.00 11.04
CA SER A 98 7.19 -10.01 12.09
C SER A 98 8.07 -9.42 13.19
N ASP A 99 7.94 -9.96 14.40
CA ASP A 99 8.86 -9.77 15.52
C ASP A 99 9.94 -10.87 15.60
N GLY A 100 9.99 -11.77 14.60
CA GLY A 100 10.90 -12.91 14.57
C GLY A 100 10.50 -14.08 15.49
N VAL A 101 9.48 -13.89 16.32
CA VAL A 101 9.01 -14.90 17.29
C VAL A 101 7.65 -15.45 16.87
N ARG A 102 6.74 -14.59 16.43
CA ARG A 102 5.39 -14.93 15.97
C ARG A 102 5.32 -15.03 14.45
N SER A 103 4.28 -15.72 13.99
CA SER A 103 3.91 -15.76 12.58
C SER A 103 3.80 -14.34 12.02
N PRO A 104 4.32 -14.09 10.82
CA PRO A 104 4.27 -12.76 10.21
C PRO A 104 2.82 -12.34 9.93
N ASP A 105 2.50 -11.10 10.27
CA ASP A 105 1.23 -10.47 9.96
C ASP A 105 1.30 -9.79 8.58
N THR A 106 0.22 -9.89 7.83
CA THR A 106 0.07 -9.15 6.56
C THR A 106 -0.21 -7.68 6.86
N VAL A 107 0.64 -6.80 6.32
CA VAL A 107 0.52 -5.34 6.47
C VAL A 107 -0.22 -4.75 5.27
N LEU A 108 0.14 -5.19 4.07
CA LEU A 108 -0.42 -4.69 2.82
C LEU A 108 -0.35 -5.78 1.76
N GLU A 109 -1.43 -5.95 1.02
CA GLU A 109 -1.52 -6.85 -0.14
C GLU A 109 -1.61 -6.04 -1.45
N GLY A 110 -1.24 -6.68 -2.55
CA GLY A 110 -1.27 -6.07 -3.88
C GLY A 110 -0.21 -4.99 -4.07
N LEU A 111 0.85 -4.93 -3.26
CA LEU A 111 1.98 -4.02 -3.44
C LEU A 111 2.82 -4.50 -4.64
N ALA A 112 2.38 -4.16 -5.85
CA ALA A 112 2.89 -4.68 -7.11
C ALA A 112 4.27 -4.16 -7.50
N ALA A 113 4.56 -2.91 -7.12
CA ALA A 113 5.92 -2.41 -7.14
C ALA A 113 6.19 -1.74 -5.81
N PHE A 114 7.34 -2.05 -5.25
CA PHE A 114 7.93 -1.34 -4.16
C PHE A 114 9.36 -1.09 -4.60
N ASP A 115 9.95 0.08 -4.32
CA ASP A 115 11.35 0.38 -4.56
C ASP A 115 11.88 1.19 -3.38
N LEU A 116 13.07 0.82 -2.92
CA LEU A 116 13.69 1.38 -1.73
C LEU A 116 15.05 1.95 -2.11
N SER A 117 15.23 3.25 -1.88
CA SER A 117 16.52 3.91 -1.97
C SER A 117 16.96 4.38 -0.59
N THR A 118 18.18 3.99 -0.20
CA THR A 118 18.79 4.38 1.07
C THR A 118 19.91 5.39 0.84
N LEU A 119 20.06 6.33 1.77
CA LEU A 119 21.27 7.15 1.89
C LEU A 119 21.97 6.69 3.17
N VAL A 120 23.24 6.33 3.04
CA VAL A 120 24.10 5.94 4.17
C VAL A 120 25.11 7.06 4.40
N GLU A 121 25.20 7.53 5.64
CA GLU A 121 26.18 8.51 6.09
C GLU A 121 27.07 7.90 7.17
N ASP A 122 28.34 8.29 7.19
CA ASP A 122 29.28 7.91 8.24
C ASP A 122 29.45 9.08 9.21
N HIS A 123 29.12 8.85 10.48
CA HIS A 123 29.22 9.84 11.55
C HIS A 123 30.34 9.51 12.54
N GLY A 124 31.33 8.71 12.13
CA GLY A 124 32.50 8.35 12.95
C GLY A 124 32.25 7.20 13.93
N ALA A 125 31.00 6.80 14.13
CA ALA A 125 30.60 5.56 14.81
C ALA A 125 30.29 4.41 13.84
N GLY A 126 30.52 4.61 12.54
CA GLY A 126 30.20 3.68 11.46
C GLY A 126 29.08 4.17 10.54
N PRO A 127 28.81 3.44 9.45
CA PRO A 127 27.77 3.78 8.48
C PRO A 127 26.37 3.62 9.08
N VAL A 128 25.56 4.66 8.97
CA VAL A 128 24.18 4.71 9.44
C VAL A 128 23.26 5.10 8.27
N ILE A 129 22.11 4.44 8.16
CA ILE A 129 21.09 4.85 7.17
C ILE A 129 20.49 6.19 7.63
N ALA A 130 20.83 7.26 6.91
CA ALA A 130 20.37 8.63 7.14
C ALA A 130 19.06 8.96 6.41
N ARG A 131 18.71 8.21 5.37
CA ARG A 131 17.45 8.38 4.63
C ARG A 131 16.96 7.06 4.07
N ILE A 132 15.64 6.87 4.10
CA ILE A 132 14.95 5.88 3.26
C ILE A 132 13.92 6.62 2.43
N ARG A 133 13.91 6.36 1.13
CA ARG A 133 12.85 6.74 0.22
C ARG A 133 12.22 5.49 -0.34
N CYS A 134 10.89 5.47 -0.30
CA CYS A 134 10.06 4.39 -0.81
C CYS A 134 9.24 4.90 -1.99
N ASP A 135 9.37 4.28 -3.15
CA ASP A 135 8.49 4.49 -4.31
C ASP A 135 7.65 3.22 -4.50
N TRP A 136 6.35 3.34 -4.82
CA TRP A 136 5.47 2.18 -4.76
C TRP A 136 4.21 2.28 -5.64
N SER A 137 3.62 1.12 -5.95
CA SER A 137 2.36 0.99 -6.66
C SER A 137 1.56 -0.19 -6.13
N VAL A 138 0.24 -0.03 -6.05
CA VAL A 138 -0.67 -1.08 -5.58
C VAL A 138 -1.61 -1.51 -6.71
N ARG A 139 -1.82 -2.82 -6.81
CA ARG A 139 -2.76 -3.47 -7.72
C ARG A 139 -4.14 -3.51 -7.09
N GLN A 140 -5.13 -2.98 -7.80
CA GLN A 140 -6.53 -3.13 -7.43
C GLN A 140 -7.06 -4.51 -7.89
N GLU A 141 -8.15 -5.00 -7.29
CA GLU A 141 -8.75 -6.32 -7.62
C GLU A 141 -9.02 -6.54 -9.12
N GLN A 142 -9.20 -5.48 -9.90
CA GLN A 142 -9.38 -5.55 -11.36
C GLN A 142 -8.06 -5.58 -12.16
N GLY A 143 -6.92 -5.73 -11.49
CA GLY A 143 -5.58 -5.75 -12.11
C GLY A 143 -5.02 -4.37 -12.49
N GLN A 144 -5.76 -3.28 -12.21
CA GLN A 144 -5.30 -1.93 -12.49
C GLN A 144 -4.24 -1.50 -11.48
N LEU A 145 -3.10 -1.02 -11.98
CA LEU A 145 -2.03 -0.45 -11.16
C LEU A 145 -2.36 0.99 -10.78
N LEU A 146 -2.27 1.28 -9.49
CA LEU A 146 -2.37 2.61 -8.93
C LEU A 146 -0.95 3.08 -8.58
N PRO A 147 -0.31 3.92 -9.42
CA PRO A 147 0.94 4.55 -9.05
C PRO A 147 0.65 5.50 -7.90
N LEU A 148 1.26 5.24 -6.76
CA LEU A 148 1.05 6.04 -5.55
C LEU A 148 2.35 6.79 -5.25
N ALA A 149 2.20 8.04 -4.84
CA ALA A 149 3.34 8.94 -4.66
C ALA A 149 4.33 8.34 -3.65
N GLY A 150 5.62 8.37 -4.00
CA GLY A 150 6.68 7.94 -3.12
C GLY A 150 6.71 8.74 -1.82
N THR A 151 7.17 8.11 -0.76
CA THR A 151 7.30 8.72 0.56
C THR A 151 8.76 8.65 1.01
N THR A 152 9.22 9.65 1.77
CA THR A 152 10.63 9.76 2.14
C THR A 152 10.74 10.15 3.60
N TRP A 153 11.58 9.42 4.33
CA TRP A 153 12.02 9.79 5.67
C TRP A 153 13.50 10.15 5.66
N ILE A 154 13.85 11.25 6.31
CA ILE A 154 15.21 11.74 6.52
C ILE A 154 15.46 11.83 8.02
N ARG A 155 16.59 11.29 8.48
CA ARG A 155 17.08 11.48 9.85
C ARG A 155 17.61 12.91 9.99
N VAL A 156 16.99 13.71 10.85
CA VAL A 156 17.51 15.04 11.19
C VAL A 156 18.51 14.83 12.31
N ASN A 157 19.79 15.01 12.02
CA ASN A 157 20.84 14.98 13.03
C ASN A 157 20.71 16.24 13.92
N SER A 158 20.51 16.03 15.22
CA SER A 158 20.66 17.04 16.28
C SER A 158 21.97 16.83 17.00
#